data_AF-A0A3D3ERZ4-F1
#
_entry.id   AF-A0A3D3ERZ4-F1
#
_cell.length_a   1.000
_cell.length_b   1.000
_cell.length_c   1.000
_cell.angle_alpha   90.00
_cell.angle_beta   90.00
_cell.angle_gamma   90.00
#
_symmetry.space_group_name_H-M   'P 1'
#
loop_
_entity.id
_entity.type
_entity.pdbx_description
1 polymer ?
#
loop_
_entity_poly.entity_id
_entity_poly.type
_entity_poly.pdbx_seq_one_letter_code
_entity_poly.pdbx_strand_id
1 'polypeptide(L)'
;MKQEWYDYKPGSWVSDINVRSFIQHNYTPYTGDDSFLVGPTGRTTELWDEVSELMKEETKKGIIDAETLMPSTITAFGPGYLDKEKEVIVGFQTDKPLKRGIMPNGGIRVVKKALESYGYTLDKTTEAIYTNNRKTHNDGVFDAYTDAMRKARHSGIITGLPDAYGRGRIIGDYRRVALYGVDRLIEDRLDQKKLLERPTLESPDIRLREELSEQIKALKQLKEMAASYGYDISQPAKNSLEATQWTYFAYLGAIKEQDGAAMSLGRVSTFLDIYYERDLKNGLITEEEVQEVMDQFVMKLRMVRFLRTPEYNDLFSGDPTWVTESIGGMGVDGRTLVTKSSFRILHTLYNLGPAPEPNLTVLWSNHLPEGFKKFCARVSVDTSSIQYENDDIMRDVWGDDYGIACCVSAMRIGKQMQFFGARANLAKALLYAINGGKDEKSGDQVGPMFAPIVGDYLEYDEVIAKFDQILDWLSELYINTLNVIHYMHDKYNYERLQMALHDV
;
A
#
# COMPACT_ATOMS: atom_id res chain seq x y z
N MET A 1 11.09 8.50 30.90
CA MET A 1 11.18 7.64 29.70
C MET A 1 10.14 6.54 29.87
N LYS A 2 9.35 6.20 28.84
CA LYS A 2 8.33 5.15 28.94
C LYS A 2 8.98 3.79 29.26
N GLN A 3 8.30 2.90 29.98
CA GLN A 3 8.87 1.60 30.39
C GLN A 3 9.25 0.75 29.17
N GLU A 4 8.48 0.84 28.09
CA GLU A 4 8.64 0.10 26.85
C GLU A 4 9.93 0.49 26.08
N TRP A 5 10.55 1.62 26.45
CA TRP A 5 11.71 2.21 25.79
C TRP A 5 13.02 2.08 26.59
N TYR A 6 13.01 1.35 27.71
CA TYR A 6 14.09 1.39 28.71
C TYR A 6 15.50 1.07 28.18
N ASP A 7 15.63 0.20 27.17
CA ASP A 7 16.92 -0.21 26.57
C ASP A 7 17.27 0.51 25.27
N TYR A 8 16.43 1.46 24.82
CA TYR A 8 16.67 2.16 23.57
C TYR A 8 17.49 3.44 23.78
N LYS A 9 18.46 3.66 22.89
CA LYS A 9 19.24 4.89 22.83
C LYS A 9 18.32 6.06 22.50
N PRO A 10 18.32 7.12 23.33
CA PRO A 10 17.47 8.26 23.12
C PRO A 10 17.90 9.05 21.88
N GLY A 11 16.95 9.79 21.33
CA GLY A 11 17.13 10.73 20.21
C GLY A 11 15.91 11.64 20.13
N SER A 12 15.75 12.39 19.04
CA SER A 12 14.57 13.24 18.82
C SER A 12 13.25 12.45 18.81
N TRP A 13 13.30 11.15 18.52
CA TRP A 13 12.15 10.25 18.53
C TRP A 13 11.45 10.12 19.89
N VAL A 14 12.10 10.53 20.99
CA VAL A 14 11.51 10.50 22.33
C VAL A 14 10.53 11.65 22.55
N SER A 15 10.79 12.83 21.96
CA SER A 15 9.90 14.00 22.04
C SER A 15 8.92 14.07 20.87
N ASP A 16 9.40 13.72 19.67
CA ASP A 16 8.71 13.92 18.41
C ASP A 16 8.29 12.58 17.78
N ILE A 17 7.29 12.61 16.89
CA ILE A 17 6.97 11.45 16.04
C ILE A 17 8.03 11.33 14.93
N ASN A 18 9.09 10.57 15.20
CA ASN A 18 10.27 10.46 14.34
C ASN A 18 10.85 9.04 14.33
N VAL A 19 10.21 8.16 13.56
CA VAL A 19 10.62 6.75 13.42
C VAL A 19 12.03 6.62 12.83
N ARG A 20 12.41 7.46 11.86
CA ARG A 20 13.79 7.50 11.33
C ARG A 20 14.83 7.69 12.42
N SER A 21 14.60 8.65 13.31
CA SER A 21 15.49 8.93 14.45
C SER A 21 15.58 7.71 15.36
N PHE A 22 14.46 7.05 15.67
CA PHE A 22 14.47 5.79 16.42
C PHE A 22 15.33 4.72 15.74
N ILE A 23 15.12 4.50 14.43
CA ILE A 23 15.87 3.51 13.66
C ILE A 23 17.36 3.80 13.76
N GLN A 24 17.79 4.99 13.33
CA GLN A 24 19.21 5.35 13.22
C GLN A 24 20.01 5.22 14.53
N HIS A 25 19.35 5.43 15.68
CA HIS A 25 19.97 5.29 17.00
C HIS A 25 20.04 3.84 17.49
N ASN A 26 19.12 2.96 17.06
CA ASN A 26 18.88 1.68 17.73
C ASN A 26 19.11 0.44 16.87
N TYR A 27 19.11 0.55 15.54
CA TYR A 27 19.33 -0.62 14.69
C TYR A 27 20.77 -1.15 14.78
N THR A 28 20.92 -2.46 14.55
CA THR A 28 22.22 -3.13 14.51
C THR A 28 22.53 -3.53 13.07
N PRO A 29 23.44 -2.82 12.35
CA PRO A 29 23.86 -3.23 11.02
C PRO A 29 24.38 -4.67 11.03
N TYR A 30 23.94 -5.49 10.07
CA TYR A 30 24.37 -6.87 9.93
C TYR A 30 25.17 -7.06 8.64
N THR A 31 26.42 -7.50 8.77
CA THR A 31 27.36 -7.71 7.65
C THR A 31 27.73 -9.18 7.43
N GLY A 32 27.11 -10.09 8.18
CA GLY A 32 27.29 -11.53 8.03
C GLY A 32 26.54 -12.11 6.82
N ASP A 33 26.29 -13.41 6.87
CA ASP A 33 25.60 -14.17 5.84
C ASP A 33 24.30 -14.81 6.36
N ASP A 34 23.74 -15.74 5.60
CA ASP A 34 22.48 -16.40 5.89
C ASP A 34 22.60 -17.61 6.84
N SER A 35 23.78 -17.88 7.42
CA SER A 35 24.00 -19.11 8.21
C SER A 35 23.22 -19.18 9.53
N PHE A 36 22.67 -18.06 9.99
CA PHE A 36 21.88 -17.99 11.23
C PHE A 36 20.40 -18.31 11.01
N LEU A 37 19.96 -18.35 9.75
CA LEU A 37 18.56 -18.60 9.42
C LEU A 37 18.13 -20.00 9.85
N VAL A 38 16.87 -20.10 10.25
CA VAL A 38 16.23 -21.32 10.74
C VAL A 38 14.96 -21.59 9.93
N GLY A 39 14.64 -22.87 9.77
CA GLY A 39 13.44 -23.29 9.05
C GLY A 39 12.14 -22.95 9.77
N PRO A 40 10.99 -23.22 9.14
CA PRO A 40 9.69 -22.92 9.73
C PRO A 40 9.40 -23.82 10.93
N THR A 41 8.64 -23.30 11.90
CA THR A 41 8.11 -24.11 12.99
C THR A 41 7.03 -25.07 12.50
N GLY A 42 6.70 -26.07 13.33
CA GLY A 42 5.55 -26.97 13.06
C GLY A 42 4.24 -26.20 12.92
N ARG A 43 3.99 -25.23 13.82
CA ARG A 43 2.78 -24.37 13.75
C ARG A 43 2.71 -23.57 12.45
N THR A 44 3.84 -23.00 12.02
CA THR A 44 3.92 -22.25 10.75
C THR A 44 3.62 -23.14 9.56
N THR A 45 4.19 -24.35 9.54
CA THR A 45 3.97 -25.32 8.46
C THR A 45 2.49 -25.72 8.38
N GLU A 46 1.87 -26.06 9.53
CA GLU A 46 0.45 -26.44 9.58
C GLU A 46 -0.47 -25.30 9.11
N LEU A 47 -0.24 -24.06 9.59
CA LEU A 47 -1.00 -22.90 9.13
C LEU A 47 -0.80 -22.67 7.63
N TRP A 48 0.43 -22.81 7.12
CA TRP A 48 0.72 -22.60 5.71
C TRP A 48 0.09 -23.66 4.80
N ASP A 49 -0.03 -24.91 5.27
CA ASP A 49 -0.77 -25.96 4.56
C ASP A 49 -2.25 -25.58 4.41
N GLU A 50 -2.88 -25.08 5.48
CA GLU A 50 -4.27 -24.59 5.44
C GLU A 50 -4.42 -23.39 4.48
N VAL A 51 -3.51 -22.42 4.52
CA VAL A 51 -3.49 -21.30 3.56
C VAL A 51 -3.32 -21.80 2.13
N SER A 52 -2.43 -22.76 1.90
CA SER A 52 -2.14 -23.30 0.57
C SER A 52 -3.36 -23.99 -0.04
N GLU A 53 -4.13 -24.75 0.75
CA GLU A 53 -5.38 -25.35 0.28
C GLU A 53 -6.44 -24.28 -0.03
N LEU A 54 -6.56 -23.25 0.82
CA LEU A 54 -7.45 -22.11 0.53
C LEU A 54 -7.04 -21.39 -0.77
N MET A 55 -5.75 -21.13 -1.00
CA MET A 55 -5.30 -20.49 -2.25
C MET A 55 -5.52 -21.36 -3.49
N LYS A 56 -5.39 -22.69 -3.38
CA LYS A 56 -5.75 -23.64 -4.46
C LYS A 56 -7.24 -23.61 -4.76
N GLU A 57 -8.09 -23.47 -3.74
CA GLU A 57 -9.52 -23.29 -3.91
C GLU A 57 -9.86 -21.95 -4.55
N GLU A 58 -9.21 -20.86 -4.11
CA GLU A 58 -9.36 -19.51 -4.68
C GLU A 58 -9.05 -19.53 -6.17
N THR A 59 -7.93 -20.16 -6.56
CA THR A 59 -7.52 -20.27 -7.97
C THR A 59 -8.58 -20.97 -8.83
N LYS A 60 -9.30 -21.95 -8.28
CA LYS A 60 -10.36 -22.67 -9.01
C LYS A 60 -11.65 -21.87 -9.11
N LYS A 61 -12.00 -21.09 -8.07
CA LYS A 61 -13.26 -20.34 -7.96
C LYS A 61 -13.15 -18.88 -8.45
N GLY A 62 -11.95 -18.35 -8.58
CA GLY A 62 -11.66 -16.93 -8.76
C GLY A 62 -11.54 -16.18 -7.43
N ILE A 63 -12.50 -16.36 -6.53
CA ILE A 63 -12.48 -15.82 -5.16
C ILE A 63 -12.99 -16.88 -4.16
N ILE A 64 -12.57 -16.81 -2.89
CA ILE A 64 -13.10 -17.69 -1.84
C ILE A 64 -14.52 -17.30 -1.43
N ASP A 65 -14.68 -16.03 -1.05
CA ASP A 65 -15.96 -15.48 -0.61
C ASP A 65 -15.97 -13.95 -0.75
N ALA A 66 -17.15 -13.36 -0.75
CA ALA A 66 -17.33 -11.91 -0.80
C ALA A 66 -18.41 -11.45 0.19
N GLU A 67 -18.17 -10.32 0.84
CA GLU A 67 -19.20 -9.60 1.58
C GLU A 67 -20.25 -9.01 0.61
N THR A 68 -21.52 -9.00 0.99
CA THR A 68 -22.62 -8.50 0.14
C THR A 68 -23.48 -7.44 0.82
N LEU A 69 -23.43 -7.37 2.14
CA LEU A 69 -24.26 -6.53 2.96
C LEU A 69 -23.46 -5.35 3.52
N MET A 70 -22.36 -5.62 4.24
CA MET A 70 -21.74 -4.60 5.09
C MET A 70 -20.55 -3.91 4.39
N PRO A 71 -20.58 -2.57 4.21
CA PRO A 71 -19.42 -1.80 3.78
C PRO A 71 -18.22 -1.98 4.72
N SER A 72 -17.05 -2.20 4.16
CA SER A 72 -15.81 -2.34 4.93
C SER A 72 -15.45 -1.03 5.60
N THR A 73 -15.11 -1.12 6.88
CA THR A 73 -14.52 -0.05 7.69
C THR A 73 -13.53 -0.70 8.66
N ILE A 74 -12.74 0.11 9.37
CA ILE A 74 -11.76 -0.37 10.36
C ILE A 74 -12.42 -1.32 11.39
N THR A 75 -13.69 -1.08 11.76
CA THR A 75 -14.40 -1.85 12.80
C THR A 75 -15.63 -2.62 12.29
N ALA A 76 -15.84 -2.69 10.96
CA ALA A 76 -17.04 -3.33 10.38
C ALA A 76 -17.16 -4.82 10.69
N PHE A 77 -16.02 -5.51 10.75
CA PHE A 77 -15.96 -6.96 10.93
C PHE A 77 -15.35 -7.32 12.28
N GLY A 78 -15.90 -8.37 12.90
CA GLY A 78 -15.29 -9.01 14.05
C GLY A 78 -13.97 -9.72 13.70
N PRO A 79 -13.31 -10.34 14.69
CA PRO A 79 -12.03 -10.98 14.47
C PRO A 79 -12.16 -12.25 13.63
N GLY A 80 -11.33 -12.38 12.60
CA GLY A 80 -11.14 -13.61 11.82
C GLY A 80 -9.86 -14.32 12.23
N TYR A 81 -9.82 -15.65 12.10
CA TYR A 81 -8.66 -16.49 12.37
C TYR A 81 -8.60 -17.61 11.34
N LEU A 82 -7.40 -18.10 11.00
CA LEU A 82 -7.25 -19.37 10.30
C LEU A 82 -7.36 -20.51 11.31
N ASP A 83 -6.43 -20.52 12.27
CA ASP A 83 -6.48 -21.33 13.50
C ASP A 83 -5.97 -20.48 14.67
N LYS A 84 -6.89 -20.10 15.56
CA LYS A 84 -6.61 -19.15 16.64
C LYS A 84 -5.54 -19.64 17.62
N GLU A 85 -5.42 -20.94 17.83
CA GLU A 85 -4.47 -21.50 18.81
C GLU A 85 -3.04 -21.57 18.26
N LYS A 86 -2.90 -21.59 16.93
CA LYS A 86 -1.60 -21.66 16.25
C LYS A 86 -1.05 -20.29 15.85
N GLU A 87 -1.93 -19.30 15.70
CA GLU A 87 -1.56 -17.96 15.28
C GLU A 87 -0.86 -17.16 16.40
N VAL A 88 0.39 -16.75 16.15
CA VAL A 88 1.10 -15.75 16.98
C VAL A 88 0.88 -14.33 16.44
N ILE A 89 0.69 -14.17 15.12
CA ILE A 89 0.25 -12.92 14.50
C ILE A 89 -1.17 -13.09 13.96
N VAL A 90 -2.09 -12.25 14.42
CA VAL A 90 -3.53 -12.35 14.15
C VAL A 90 -4.06 -11.16 13.38
N GLY A 91 -5.18 -11.38 12.70
CA GLY A 91 -5.93 -10.33 12.02
C GLY A 91 -6.20 -10.65 10.55
N PHE A 92 -7.44 -10.40 10.10
CA PHE A 92 -7.85 -10.49 8.70
C PHE A 92 -8.76 -9.33 8.31
N GLN A 93 -8.83 -9.01 7.01
CA GLN A 93 -9.64 -7.90 6.49
C GLN A 93 -11.13 -8.05 6.78
N THR A 94 -11.63 -9.27 6.85
CA THR A 94 -13.02 -9.58 7.20
C THR A 94 -13.06 -10.59 8.36
N ASP A 95 -14.24 -11.16 8.62
CA ASP A 95 -14.48 -12.19 9.64
C ASP A 95 -13.88 -13.56 9.26
N LYS A 96 -13.39 -13.74 8.03
CA LYS A 96 -12.80 -14.99 7.54
C LYS A 96 -11.55 -14.74 6.68
N PRO A 97 -10.58 -15.68 6.66
CA PRO A 97 -9.45 -15.61 5.74
C PRO A 97 -9.92 -15.59 4.28
N LEU A 98 -9.29 -14.75 3.44
CA LEU A 98 -9.55 -14.59 1.99
C LEU A 98 -10.99 -14.17 1.58
N LYS A 99 -11.92 -13.94 2.53
CA LYS A 99 -13.21 -13.31 2.21
C LYS A 99 -13.00 -11.83 1.90
N ARG A 100 -13.41 -11.41 0.71
CA ARG A 100 -13.21 -10.05 0.19
C ARG A 100 -14.30 -9.10 0.71
N GLY A 101 -13.90 -7.99 1.30
CA GLY A 101 -14.82 -6.92 1.71
C GLY A 101 -15.32 -6.08 0.53
N ILE A 102 -16.40 -5.32 0.74
CA ILE A 102 -16.90 -4.33 -0.24
C ILE A 102 -16.55 -2.91 0.19
N MET A 103 -16.16 -2.05 -0.75
CA MET A 103 -15.71 -0.66 -0.48
C MET A 103 -16.49 0.37 -1.33
N PRO A 104 -17.78 0.57 -1.04
CA PRO A 104 -18.66 1.38 -1.88
C PRO A 104 -18.35 2.89 -1.90
N ASN A 105 -17.56 3.42 -0.95
CA ASN A 105 -17.08 4.81 -1.02
C ASN A 105 -16.30 5.08 -2.32
N GLY A 106 -15.56 4.09 -2.83
CA GLY A 106 -14.87 4.16 -4.11
C GLY A 106 -15.81 4.15 -5.32
N GLY A 107 -16.93 3.41 -5.24
CA GLY A 107 -17.95 3.38 -6.28
C GLY A 107 -18.94 2.21 -6.15
N ILE A 108 -20.22 2.50 -5.96
CA ILE A 108 -21.25 1.46 -5.75
C ILE A 108 -21.50 0.61 -7.00
N ARG A 109 -21.47 1.22 -8.19
CA ARG A 109 -21.61 0.50 -9.46
C ARG A 109 -20.47 -0.50 -9.69
N VAL A 110 -19.27 -0.16 -9.25
CA VAL A 110 -18.10 -1.02 -9.37
C VAL A 110 -18.26 -2.23 -8.46
N VAL A 111 -18.61 -2.01 -7.20
CA VAL A 111 -18.87 -3.08 -6.22
C VAL A 111 -19.95 -4.02 -6.74
N LYS A 112 -21.09 -3.49 -7.20
CA LYS A 112 -22.19 -4.29 -7.74
C LYS A 112 -21.73 -5.16 -8.90
N LYS A 113 -21.04 -4.58 -9.89
CA LYS A 113 -20.53 -5.30 -11.06
C LYS A 113 -19.52 -6.38 -10.67
N ALA A 114 -18.64 -6.10 -9.71
CA ALA A 114 -17.67 -7.06 -9.21
C ALA A 114 -18.38 -8.25 -8.55
N LEU A 115 -19.35 -8.01 -7.65
CA LEU A 115 -20.14 -9.08 -7.03
C LEU A 115 -20.87 -9.93 -8.08
N GLU A 116 -21.56 -9.30 -9.04
CA GLU A 116 -22.28 -9.99 -10.11
C GLU A 116 -21.36 -10.89 -10.95
N SER A 117 -20.12 -10.44 -11.20
CA SER A 117 -19.13 -11.23 -11.95
C SER A 117 -18.68 -12.52 -11.26
N TYR A 118 -18.86 -12.61 -9.94
CA TYR A 118 -18.57 -13.80 -9.14
C TYR A 118 -19.85 -14.51 -8.65
N GLY A 119 -21.03 -14.15 -9.15
CA GLY A 119 -22.29 -14.78 -8.79
C GLY A 119 -22.90 -14.31 -7.46
N TYR A 120 -22.43 -13.21 -6.90
CA TYR A 120 -22.98 -12.57 -5.71
C TYR A 120 -23.93 -11.44 -6.07
N THR A 121 -24.84 -11.10 -5.15
CA THR A 121 -25.77 -9.97 -5.30
C THR A 121 -25.59 -9.00 -4.15
N LEU A 122 -25.40 -7.72 -4.48
CA LEU A 122 -25.29 -6.64 -3.51
C LEU A 122 -26.61 -6.48 -2.73
N ASP A 123 -26.53 -6.27 -1.42
CA ASP A 123 -27.69 -5.96 -0.61
C ASP A 123 -28.37 -4.66 -1.06
N LYS A 124 -29.71 -4.68 -1.11
CA LYS A 124 -30.52 -3.56 -1.61
C LYS A 124 -30.46 -2.33 -0.71
N THR A 125 -30.32 -2.51 0.59
CA THR A 125 -30.18 -1.39 1.53
C THR A 125 -28.84 -0.70 1.32
N THR A 126 -27.76 -1.48 1.19
CA THR A 126 -26.43 -0.93 0.90
C THR A 126 -26.39 -0.24 -0.46
N GLU A 127 -26.97 -0.83 -1.49
CA GLU A 127 -27.13 -0.17 -2.81
C GLU A 127 -27.90 1.16 -2.69
N ALA A 128 -29.02 1.17 -1.95
CA ALA A 128 -29.84 2.35 -1.77
C ALA A 128 -29.09 3.48 -1.03
N ILE A 129 -28.32 3.16 0.02
CA ILE A 129 -27.54 4.14 0.78
C ILE A 129 -26.54 4.84 -0.13
N TYR A 130 -25.76 4.10 -0.92
CA TYR A 130 -24.71 4.67 -1.75
C TYR A 130 -25.20 5.21 -3.10
N THR A 131 -26.47 4.98 -3.42
CA THR A 131 -27.13 5.62 -4.57
C THR A 131 -27.84 6.91 -4.17
N ASN A 132 -28.50 6.95 -3.00
CA ASN A 132 -29.42 8.02 -2.64
C ASN A 132 -28.92 8.93 -1.50
N ASN A 133 -28.04 8.45 -0.63
CA ASN A 133 -27.64 9.17 0.59
C ASN A 133 -26.16 9.54 0.61
N ARG A 134 -25.29 8.64 0.16
CA ARG A 134 -23.84 8.80 0.16
C ARG A 134 -23.29 8.73 -1.25
N LYS A 135 -23.02 9.89 -1.84
CA LYS A 135 -22.33 9.98 -3.14
C LYS A 135 -20.95 9.33 -3.05
N THR A 136 -20.55 8.60 -4.09
CA THR A 136 -19.26 7.89 -4.16
C THR A 136 -18.19 8.69 -4.89
N HIS A 137 -16.93 8.29 -4.74
CA HIS A 137 -15.81 8.81 -5.54
C HIS A 137 -16.09 8.66 -7.05
N ASN A 138 -16.44 7.45 -7.50
CA ASN A 138 -16.81 7.19 -8.89
C ASN A 138 -17.91 8.13 -9.40
N ASP A 139 -18.99 8.33 -8.66
CA ASP A 139 -20.06 9.26 -9.07
C ASP A 139 -19.58 10.71 -9.11
N GLY A 140 -18.78 11.13 -8.13
CA GLY A 140 -18.16 12.45 -8.11
C GLY A 140 -17.31 12.72 -9.35
N VAL A 141 -16.47 11.77 -9.71
CA VAL A 141 -15.59 11.86 -10.89
C VAL A 141 -16.39 11.96 -12.17
N PHE A 142 -17.33 11.05 -12.40
CA PHE A 142 -18.07 11.02 -13.65
C PHE A 142 -19.01 12.22 -13.80
N ASP A 143 -19.54 12.80 -12.72
CA ASP A 143 -20.30 14.05 -12.79
C ASP A 143 -19.45 15.26 -13.20
N ALA A 144 -18.15 15.25 -12.91
CA ALA A 144 -17.24 16.34 -13.24
C ALA A 144 -16.44 16.12 -14.55
N TYR A 145 -16.42 14.90 -15.08
CA TYR A 145 -15.75 14.59 -16.35
C TYR A 145 -16.38 15.32 -17.53
N THR A 146 -15.52 15.90 -18.36
CA THR A 146 -15.90 16.45 -19.66
C THR A 146 -16.06 15.34 -20.71
N ASP A 147 -16.70 15.65 -21.83
CA ASP A 147 -16.82 14.73 -22.97
C ASP A 147 -15.46 14.29 -23.51
N ALA A 148 -14.46 15.19 -23.52
CA ALA A 148 -13.11 14.88 -23.95
C ALA A 148 -12.45 13.82 -23.05
N MET A 149 -12.61 13.94 -21.72
CA MET A 149 -12.10 12.95 -20.75
C MET A 149 -12.73 11.58 -20.98
N ARG A 150 -14.05 11.54 -21.19
CA ARG A 150 -14.80 10.30 -21.46
C ARG A 150 -14.35 9.64 -22.77
N LYS A 151 -14.15 10.42 -23.84
CA LYS A 151 -13.65 9.92 -25.13
C LYS A 151 -12.22 9.39 -25.03
N ALA A 152 -11.34 10.09 -24.32
CA ALA A 152 -9.96 9.63 -24.11
C ALA A 152 -9.91 8.30 -23.35
N ARG A 153 -10.75 8.16 -22.33
CA ARG A 153 -10.93 6.89 -21.60
C ARG A 153 -11.46 5.78 -22.50
N HIS A 154 -12.48 6.05 -23.30
CA HIS A 154 -13.11 5.04 -24.17
C HIS A 154 -12.18 4.55 -25.28
N SER A 155 -11.42 5.46 -25.90
CA SER A 155 -10.46 5.12 -26.96
C SER A 155 -9.20 4.42 -26.47
N GLY A 156 -8.92 4.48 -25.16
CA GLY A 156 -7.73 3.90 -24.58
C GLY A 156 -6.44 4.70 -24.80
N ILE A 157 -6.55 6.00 -25.14
CA ILE A 157 -5.38 6.90 -25.11
C ILE A 157 -4.99 7.28 -23.69
N ILE A 158 -5.95 7.28 -22.75
CA ILE A 158 -5.70 7.32 -21.31
C ILE A 158 -6.42 6.11 -20.69
N THR A 159 -5.70 5.26 -19.95
CA THR A 159 -6.25 3.98 -19.46
C THR A 159 -5.89 3.70 -18.01
N GLY A 160 -6.78 2.96 -17.35
CA GLY A 160 -6.56 2.46 -16.00
C GLY A 160 -6.59 3.54 -14.93
N LEU A 161 -7.13 4.73 -15.18
CA LEU A 161 -7.28 5.81 -14.20
C LEU A 161 -7.99 5.32 -12.91
N PRO A 162 -7.65 5.85 -11.73
CA PRO A 162 -8.32 5.48 -10.48
C PRO A 162 -9.67 6.20 -10.32
N ASP A 163 -10.53 6.07 -11.33
CA ASP A 163 -11.91 6.57 -11.33
C ASP A 163 -12.94 5.53 -10.89
N ALA A 164 -12.51 4.27 -10.71
CA ALA A 164 -13.37 3.14 -10.43
C ALA A 164 -12.81 2.21 -9.33
N TYR A 165 -11.81 2.64 -8.57
CA TYR A 165 -11.20 1.90 -7.45
C TYR A 165 -10.40 2.89 -6.59
N GLY A 166 -10.00 2.51 -5.37
CA GLY A 166 -9.17 3.37 -4.52
C GLY A 166 -7.84 3.75 -5.18
N ARG A 167 -7.40 5.02 -5.06
CA ARG A 167 -6.18 5.48 -5.76
C ARG A 167 -4.89 4.78 -5.31
N GLY A 168 -4.78 4.39 -4.04
CA GLY A 168 -3.56 3.80 -3.48
C GLY A 168 -2.38 4.79 -3.54
N ARG A 169 -1.14 4.27 -3.63
CA ARG A 169 0.11 5.07 -3.64
C ARG A 169 0.29 5.96 -2.40
N ILE A 170 -0.19 5.47 -1.27
CA ILE A 170 -0.03 6.06 0.06
C ILE A 170 0.56 4.99 0.97
N ILE A 171 1.60 5.33 1.70
CA ILE A 171 2.20 4.45 2.72
C ILE A 171 2.09 5.15 4.06
N GLY A 172 1.09 4.75 4.86
CA GLY A 172 1.05 5.16 6.26
C GLY A 172 2.29 4.64 6.97
N ASP A 173 2.90 5.42 7.87
CA ASP A 173 4.03 4.93 8.66
C ASP A 173 3.53 4.00 9.78
N TYR A 174 3.20 2.76 9.41
CA TYR A 174 2.58 1.75 10.29
C TYR A 174 3.44 1.45 11.54
N ARG A 175 4.75 1.67 11.43
CA ARG A 175 5.74 1.54 12.51
C ARG A 175 5.47 2.50 13.66
N ARG A 176 4.80 3.64 13.42
CA ARG A 176 4.43 4.62 14.45
C ARG A 176 3.55 4.00 15.53
N VAL A 177 2.64 3.09 15.17
CA VAL A 177 1.75 2.46 16.15
C VAL A 177 2.54 1.58 17.11
N ALA A 178 3.49 0.80 16.60
CA ALA A 178 4.41 0.02 17.42
C ALA A 178 5.30 0.90 18.31
N LEU A 179 5.88 1.97 17.76
CA LEU A 179 6.82 2.80 18.50
C LEU A 179 6.17 3.69 19.56
N TYR A 180 5.00 4.25 19.27
CA TYR A 180 4.39 5.31 20.10
C TYR A 180 3.14 4.90 20.86
N GLY A 181 2.44 3.85 20.40
CA GLY A 181 1.08 3.57 20.82
C GLY A 181 0.09 4.57 20.24
N VAL A 182 -1.18 4.18 20.16
CA VAL A 182 -2.20 5.01 19.51
C VAL A 182 -2.53 6.28 20.31
N ASP A 183 -2.42 6.27 21.65
CA ASP A 183 -2.78 7.43 22.46
C ASP A 183 -1.86 8.62 22.17
N ARG A 184 -0.54 8.38 22.06
CA ARG A 184 0.42 9.42 21.72
C ARG A 184 0.18 9.99 20.32
N LEU A 185 -0.24 9.15 19.37
CA LEU A 185 -0.57 9.59 18.00
C LEU A 185 -1.86 10.44 17.97
N ILE A 186 -2.85 10.11 18.80
CA ILE A 186 -4.05 10.93 18.96
C ILE A 186 -3.70 12.28 19.59
N GLU A 187 -2.85 12.31 20.62
CA GLU A 187 -2.36 13.55 21.24
C GLU A 187 -1.66 14.44 20.21
N ASP A 188 -0.73 13.89 19.42
CA ASP A 188 -0.03 14.62 18.36
C ASP A 188 -1.00 15.26 17.35
N ARG A 189 -2.04 14.53 16.92
CA ARG A 189 -3.07 15.06 16.01
C ARG A 189 -3.94 16.14 16.64
N LEU A 190 -4.26 16.00 17.93
CA LEU A 190 -5.01 17.03 18.66
C LEU A 190 -4.20 18.33 18.76
N ASP A 191 -2.90 18.22 19.05
CA ASP A 191 -1.99 19.36 19.11
C ASP A 191 -1.87 20.04 17.74
N GLN A 192 -1.63 19.28 16.66
CA GLN A 192 -1.58 19.82 15.30
C GLN A 192 -2.89 20.49 14.88
N LYS A 193 -4.04 19.88 15.21
CA LYS A 193 -5.35 20.48 14.94
C LYS A 193 -5.53 21.80 15.71
N LYS A 194 -5.01 21.90 16.93
CA LYS A 194 -5.06 23.12 17.74
C LYS A 194 -4.19 24.23 17.13
N LEU A 195 -3.04 23.90 16.53
CA LEU A 195 -2.19 24.88 15.83
C LEU A 195 -2.88 25.53 14.62
N LEU A 196 -3.95 24.91 14.10
CA LEU A 196 -4.79 25.45 13.03
C LEU A 196 -5.93 26.34 13.54
N GLU A 197 -5.99 26.68 14.83
CA GLU A 197 -6.93 27.67 15.36
C GLU A 197 -6.45 29.09 15.00
N ARG A 198 -7.08 29.67 13.97
CA ARG A 198 -6.74 30.98 13.43
C ARG A 198 -7.94 31.93 13.48
N PRO A 199 -7.73 33.25 13.51
CA PRO A 199 -8.82 34.24 13.47
C PRO A 199 -9.67 34.18 12.20
N THR A 200 -9.10 33.71 11.09
CA THR A 200 -9.77 33.55 9.80
C THR A 200 -9.41 32.18 9.23
N LEU A 201 -10.41 31.48 8.70
CA LEU A 201 -10.26 30.14 8.12
C LEU A 201 -10.72 30.16 6.66
N GLU A 202 -9.83 29.78 5.76
CA GLU A 202 -10.14 29.56 4.35
C GLU A 202 -10.41 28.08 4.06
N SER A 203 -10.89 27.76 2.86
CA SER A 203 -11.21 26.36 2.49
C SER A 203 -10.07 25.36 2.74
N PRO A 204 -8.78 25.68 2.48
CA PRO A 204 -7.68 24.77 2.82
C PRO A 204 -7.55 24.52 4.33
N ASP A 205 -7.72 25.55 5.17
CA ASP A 205 -7.65 25.40 6.63
C ASP A 205 -8.80 24.55 7.16
N ILE A 206 -10.02 24.79 6.65
CA ILE A 206 -11.22 24.04 7.05
C ILE A 206 -11.08 22.57 6.66
N ARG A 207 -10.65 22.30 5.43
CA ARG A 207 -10.42 20.93 4.93
C ARG A 207 -9.39 20.21 5.80
N LEU A 208 -8.23 20.80 6.04
CA LEU A 208 -7.18 20.17 6.84
C LEU A 208 -7.66 19.89 8.28
N ARG A 209 -8.41 20.81 8.90
CA ARG A 209 -8.99 20.59 10.24
C ARG A 209 -10.02 19.46 10.27
N GLU A 210 -10.82 19.30 9.21
CA GLU A 210 -11.75 18.18 9.04
C GLU A 210 -10.98 16.86 8.87
N GLU A 211 -9.99 16.83 7.98
CA GLU A 211 -9.10 15.69 7.76
C GLU A 211 -8.43 15.23 9.07
N LEU A 212 -7.88 16.15 9.87
CA LEU A 212 -7.33 15.81 11.19
C LEU A 212 -8.36 15.23 12.15
N SER A 213 -9.60 15.68 12.08
CA SER A 213 -10.69 15.12 12.89
C SER A 213 -10.99 13.68 12.48
N GLU A 214 -10.99 13.42 11.18
CA GLU A 214 -11.18 12.09 10.60
C GLU A 214 -10.01 11.16 10.90
N GLN A 215 -8.78 11.65 10.86
CA GLN A 215 -7.58 10.92 11.29
C GLN A 215 -7.66 10.51 12.77
N ILE A 216 -8.08 11.41 13.67
CA ILE A 216 -8.28 11.09 15.10
C ILE A 216 -9.34 10.01 15.29
N LYS A 217 -10.46 10.08 14.54
CA LYS A 217 -11.50 9.04 14.59
C LYS A 217 -10.97 7.69 14.12
N ALA A 218 -10.21 7.67 13.02
CA ALA A 218 -9.61 6.46 12.48
C ALA A 218 -8.63 5.80 13.46
N LEU A 219 -7.80 6.59 14.16
CA LEU A 219 -6.93 6.09 15.23
C LEU A 219 -7.72 5.48 16.39
N LYS A 220 -8.84 6.08 16.80
CA LYS A 220 -9.71 5.50 17.84
C LYS A 220 -10.33 4.17 17.38
N GLN A 221 -10.78 4.11 16.13
CA GLN A 221 -11.30 2.89 15.52
C GLN A 221 -10.22 1.81 15.41
N LEU A 222 -8.96 2.18 15.19
CA LEU A 222 -7.84 1.24 15.20
C LEU A 222 -7.68 0.56 16.58
N LYS A 223 -7.83 1.31 17.69
CA LYS A 223 -7.84 0.73 19.05
C LYS A 223 -9.00 -0.24 19.23
N GLU A 224 -10.19 0.13 18.79
CA GLU A 224 -11.38 -0.73 18.87
C GLU A 224 -11.19 -2.03 18.08
N MET A 225 -10.66 -1.93 16.86
CA MET A 225 -10.33 -3.08 16.03
C MET A 225 -9.34 -4.00 16.75
N ALA A 226 -8.21 -3.49 17.24
CA ALA A 226 -7.23 -4.31 17.95
C ALA A 226 -7.79 -4.92 19.24
N ALA A 227 -8.63 -4.18 19.98
CA ALA A 227 -9.30 -4.67 21.18
C ALA A 227 -10.24 -5.85 20.89
N SER A 228 -10.86 -5.90 19.70
CA SER A 228 -11.67 -7.05 19.28
C SER A 228 -10.85 -8.35 19.10
N TYR A 229 -9.54 -8.22 18.87
CA TYR A 229 -8.57 -9.33 18.86
C TYR A 229 -7.93 -9.58 20.22
N GLY A 230 -8.33 -8.86 21.27
CA GLY A 230 -7.80 -9.00 22.63
C GLY A 230 -6.53 -8.20 22.92
N TYR A 231 -6.19 -7.21 22.09
CA TYR A 231 -4.99 -6.41 22.24
C TYR A 231 -5.30 -4.95 22.58
N ASP A 232 -4.59 -4.38 23.56
CA ASP A 232 -4.60 -2.95 23.82
C ASP A 232 -3.34 -2.29 23.22
N ILE A 233 -3.55 -1.55 22.13
CA ILE A 233 -2.50 -0.83 21.41
C ILE A 233 -2.41 0.66 21.82
N SER A 234 -3.01 1.03 22.96
CA SER A 234 -2.97 2.40 23.49
C SER A 234 -1.53 2.87 23.74
N GLN A 235 -0.70 1.98 24.29
CA GLN A 235 0.70 2.20 24.62
C GLN A 235 1.65 1.62 23.55
N PRO A 236 2.92 2.08 23.51
CA PRO A 236 3.94 1.49 22.66
C PRO A 236 4.04 -0.04 22.84
N ALA A 237 4.50 -0.72 21.81
CA ALA A 237 4.82 -2.13 21.88
C ALA A 237 5.98 -2.39 22.85
N LYS A 238 5.80 -3.34 23.76
CA LYS A 238 6.78 -3.65 24.80
C LYS A 238 7.81 -4.70 24.39
N ASN A 239 7.50 -5.51 23.40
CA ASN A 239 8.33 -6.63 22.91
C ASN A 239 8.20 -6.80 21.40
N SER A 240 8.99 -7.71 20.84
CA SER A 240 9.05 -8.02 19.41
C SER A 240 7.73 -8.55 18.83
N LEU A 241 6.99 -9.37 19.58
CA LEU A 241 5.67 -9.84 19.19
C LEU A 241 4.68 -8.68 19.05
N GLU A 242 4.59 -7.83 20.08
CA GLU A 242 3.73 -6.64 20.05
C GLU A 242 4.17 -5.65 18.96
N ALA A 243 5.48 -5.45 18.74
CA ALA A 243 5.96 -4.52 17.72
C ALA A 243 5.52 -4.95 16.32
N THR A 244 5.59 -6.26 16.06
CA THR A 244 5.13 -6.86 14.80
C THR A 244 3.61 -6.78 14.69
N GLN A 245 2.89 -7.19 15.74
CA GLN A 245 1.42 -7.16 15.77
C GLN A 245 0.86 -5.73 15.66
N TRP A 246 1.49 -4.72 16.26
CA TRP A 246 1.02 -3.33 16.25
C TRP A 246 1.23 -2.72 14.87
N THR A 247 2.40 -2.99 14.28
CA THR A 247 2.69 -2.61 12.89
C THR A 247 1.70 -3.27 11.95
N TYR A 248 1.41 -4.56 12.15
CA TYR A 248 0.40 -5.27 11.36
C TYR A 248 -1.00 -4.72 11.56
N PHE A 249 -1.44 -4.42 12.79
CA PHE A 249 -2.76 -3.84 13.03
C PHE A 249 -2.91 -2.48 12.34
N ALA A 250 -1.88 -1.63 12.38
CA ALA A 250 -1.91 -0.35 11.68
C ALA A 250 -2.12 -0.55 10.17
N TYR A 251 -1.41 -1.52 9.57
CA TYR A 251 -1.58 -1.89 8.17
C TYR A 251 -2.95 -2.53 7.90
N LEU A 252 -3.40 -3.44 8.76
CA LEU A 252 -4.70 -4.12 8.68
C LEU A 252 -5.85 -3.12 8.68
N GLY A 253 -5.81 -2.11 9.56
CA GLY A 253 -6.79 -1.04 9.58
C GLY A 253 -6.85 -0.30 8.24
N ALA A 254 -5.70 -0.07 7.60
CA ALA A 254 -5.64 0.61 6.30
C ALA A 254 -6.29 -0.24 5.20
N ILE A 255 -5.97 -1.54 5.12
CA ILE A 255 -6.54 -2.45 4.11
C ILE A 255 -7.98 -2.92 4.42
N LYS A 256 -8.50 -2.62 5.62
CA LYS A 256 -9.93 -2.72 5.96
C LYS A 256 -10.73 -1.50 5.51
N GLU A 257 -10.08 -0.34 5.47
CA GLU A 257 -10.71 0.93 5.12
C GLU A 257 -10.62 1.27 3.63
N GLN A 258 -9.52 0.88 2.98
CA GLN A 258 -9.18 1.30 1.61
C GLN A 258 -8.78 0.12 0.72
N ASP A 259 -9.20 0.18 -0.55
CA ASP A 259 -8.90 -0.78 -1.61
C ASP A 259 -8.04 -0.13 -2.71
N GLY A 260 -7.03 0.63 -2.29
CA GLY A 260 -6.06 1.23 -3.20
C GLY A 260 -5.50 0.19 -4.18
N ALA A 261 -5.18 0.61 -5.41
CA ALA A 261 -4.51 -0.31 -6.34
C ALA A 261 -3.26 -0.92 -5.68
N ALA A 262 -2.39 -0.07 -5.14
CA ALA A 262 -1.23 -0.48 -4.35
C ALA A 262 -1.37 -0.05 -2.89
N MET A 263 -1.37 -1.04 -1.99
CA MET A 263 -1.41 -0.88 -0.54
C MET A 263 -0.08 -1.32 0.07
N SER A 264 0.97 -0.53 -0.17
CA SER A 264 2.33 -0.91 0.20
C SER A 264 2.59 -0.82 1.70
N LEU A 265 3.39 -1.75 2.22
CA LEU A 265 3.72 -1.86 3.63
C LEU A 265 4.76 -0.82 4.07
N GLY A 266 5.70 -0.47 3.19
CA GLY A 266 6.74 0.52 3.46
C GLY A 266 8.13 -0.09 3.66
N ARG A 267 8.73 0.12 4.83
CA ARG A 267 10.10 -0.30 5.18
C ARG A 267 10.16 -0.69 6.65
N VAL A 268 9.71 -1.90 6.95
CA VAL A 268 9.48 -2.37 8.32
C VAL A 268 10.53 -3.35 8.83
N SER A 269 11.20 -4.11 7.94
CA SER A 269 12.12 -5.19 8.31
C SER A 269 13.26 -4.73 9.25
N THR A 270 13.98 -3.67 8.89
CA THR A 270 15.04 -3.07 9.72
C THR A 270 14.49 -2.46 11.02
N PHE A 271 13.27 -1.92 11.00
CA PHE A 271 12.63 -1.37 12.19
C PHE A 271 12.26 -2.47 13.20
N LEU A 272 11.64 -3.56 12.74
CA LEU A 272 11.27 -4.69 13.58
C LEU A 272 12.49 -5.41 14.16
N ASP A 273 13.60 -5.45 13.42
CA ASP A 273 14.87 -6.02 13.90
C ASP A 273 15.37 -5.39 15.21
N ILE A 274 15.09 -4.11 15.45
CA ILE A 274 15.47 -3.44 16.70
C ILE A 274 14.83 -4.13 17.91
N TYR A 275 13.56 -4.53 17.78
CA TYR A 275 12.84 -5.24 18.84
C TYR A 275 13.29 -6.70 18.94
N TYR A 276 13.47 -7.39 17.81
CA TYR A 276 13.96 -8.77 17.81
C TYR A 276 15.35 -8.88 18.43
N GLU A 277 16.28 -8.02 18.04
CA GLU A 277 17.65 -8.03 18.52
C GLU A 277 17.72 -7.73 20.02
N ARG A 278 16.87 -6.83 20.52
CA ARG A 278 16.75 -6.56 21.96
C ARG A 278 16.24 -7.78 22.71
N ASP A 279 15.15 -8.39 22.24
CA ASP A 279 14.54 -9.54 22.92
C ASP A 279 15.45 -10.79 22.87
N LEU A 280 16.17 -11.00 21.75
CA LEU A 280 17.20 -12.05 21.60
C LEU A 280 18.35 -11.84 22.60
N LYS A 281 18.87 -10.60 22.72
CA LYS A 281 19.94 -10.27 23.68
C LYS A 281 19.52 -10.49 25.13
N ASN A 282 18.24 -10.25 25.43
CA ASN A 282 17.68 -10.44 26.76
C ASN A 282 17.20 -11.89 27.01
N GLY A 283 17.37 -12.80 26.05
CA GLY A 283 16.96 -14.20 26.17
C GLY A 283 15.45 -14.40 26.30
N LEU A 284 14.65 -13.45 25.79
CA LEU A 284 13.19 -13.47 25.87
C LEU A 284 12.55 -14.23 24.70
N ILE A 285 13.29 -14.39 23.60
CA ILE A 285 12.87 -15.08 22.39
C ILE A 285 14.08 -15.76 21.77
N THR A 286 13.84 -16.84 21.02
CA THR A 286 14.83 -17.57 20.23
C THR A 286 14.79 -17.14 18.76
N GLU A 287 15.81 -17.49 17.99
CA GLU A 287 15.81 -17.21 16.54
C GLU A 287 14.66 -17.95 15.82
N GLU A 288 14.30 -19.15 16.27
CA GLU A 288 13.16 -19.93 15.75
C GLU A 288 11.83 -19.20 15.98
N GLU A 289 11.60 -18.69 17.19
CA GLU A 289 10.39 -17.92 17.50
C GLU A 289 10.36 -16.57 16.76
N VAL A 290 11.51 -15.91 16.53
CA VAL A 290 11.57 -14.70 15.69
C VAL A 290 11.20 -15.02 14.24
N GLN A 291 11.71 -16.11 13.69
CA GLN A 291 11.37 -16.52 12.33
C GLN A 291 9.88 -16.93 12.23
N GLU A 292 9.31 -17.58 13.23
CA GLU A 292 7.86 -17.88 13.28
C GLU A 292 7.00 -16.61 13.27
N VAL A 293 7.38 -15.59 14.05
CA VAL A 293 6.69 -14.29 14.03
C VAL A 293 6.78 -13.64 12.65
N MET A 294 7.96 -13.68 12.02
CA MET A 294 8.15 -13.15 10.66
C MET A 294 7.34 -13.92 9.61
N ASP A 295 7.37 -15.24 9.65
CA ASP A 295 6.66 -16.12 8.72
C ASP A 295 5.15 -15.91 8.84
N GLN A 296 4.59 -15.89 10.06
CA GLN A 296 3.17 -15.64 10.24
C GLN A 296 2.77 -14.20 9.89
N PHE A 297 3.62 -13.21 10.14
CA PHE A 297 3.40 -11.84 9.66
C PHE A 297 3.29 -11.81 8.14
N VAL A 298 4.27 -12.40 7.43
CA VAL A 298 4.26 -12.50 5.96
C VAL A 298 3.07 -13.32 5.43
N MET A 299 2.69 -14.38 6.13
CA MET A 299 1.50 -15.17 5.81
C MET A 299 0.23 -14.30 5.79
N LYS A 300 0.07 -13.41 6.76
CA LYS A 300 -1.04 -12.45 6.76
C LYS A 300 -0.98 -11.47 5.58
N LEU A 301 0.22 -11.00 5.23
CA LEU A 301 0.41 -10.12 4.05
C LEU A 301 0.07 -10.83 2.73
N ARG A 302 0.39 -12.13 2.61
CA ARG A 302 0.05 -12.99 1.45
C ARG A 302 -1.46 -13.18 1.25
N MET A 303 -2.26 -12.94 2.28
CA MET A 303 -3.70 -13.17 2.30
C MET A 303 -4.53 -11.88 2.15
N VAL A 304 -3.88 -10.75 1.85
CA VAL A 304 -4.59 -9.50 1.52
C VAL A 304 -5.30 -9.69 0.18
N ARG A 305 -6.59 -9.34 0.13
CA ARG A 305 -7.44 -9.43 -1.07
C ARG A 305 -8.39 -8.24 -1.16
N PHE A 306 -8.70 -7.83 -2.38
CA PHE A 306 -9.74 -6.82 -2.65
C PHE A 306 -10.71 -7.35 -3.69
N LEU A 307 -11.99 -7.00 -3.55
CA LEU A 307 -12.99 -7.34 -4.57
C LEU A 307 -12.76 -6.45 -5.81
N ARG A 308 -12.47 -7.07 -6.96
CA ARG A 308 -12.15 -6.38 -8.22
C ARG A 308 -13.05 -6.88 -9.34
N THR A 309 -13.27 -6.06 -10.37
CA THR A 309 -13.97 -6.53 -11.58
C THR A 309 -12.99 -7.28 -12.50
N PRO A 310 -13.47 -8.13 -13.42
CA PRO A 310 -12.62 -8.77 -14.41
C PRO A 310 -11.79 -7.76 -15.23
N GLU A 311 -12.34 -6.58 -15.56
CA GLU A 311 -11.59 -5.56 -16.31
C GLU A 311 -10.41 -4.96 -15.52
N TYR A 312 -10.55 -4.87 -14.20
CA TYR A 312 -9.42 -4.49 -13.35
C TYR A 312 -8.35 -5.57 -13.40
N ASN A 313 -8.74 -6.85 -13.32
CA ASN A 313 -7.81 -7.97 -13.39
C ASN A 313 -7.11 -8.08 -14.75
N ASP A 314 -7.74 -7.65 -15.85
CA ASP A 314 -7.10 -7.58 -17.16
C ASP A 314 -6.03 -6.46 -17.23
N LEU A 315 -6.26 -5.34 -16.55
CA LEU A 315 -5.30 -4.24 -16.45
C LEU A 315 -4.16 -4.53 -15.46
N PHE A 316 -4.49 -5.23 -14.38
CA PHE A 316 -3.63 -5.56 -13.26
C PHE A 316 -3.73 -7.07 -12.98
N SER A 317 -3.09 -7.85 -13.84
CA SER A 317 -3.15 -9.32 -13.79
C SER A 317 -2.51 -9.90 -12.54
N GLY A 318 -3.08 -11.01 -12.04
CA GLY A 318 -2.52 -11.78 -10.94
C GLY A 318 -3.06 -11.41 -9.56
N ASP A 319 -4.19 -10.70 -9.49
CA ASP A 319 -4.81 -10.21 -8.26
C ASP A 319 -3.83 -9.44 -7.34
N PRO A 320 -3.03 -8.50 -7.90
CA PRO A 320 -1.97 -7.84 -7.15
C PRO A 320 -2.54 -6.86 -6.12
N THR A 321 -1.87 -6.77 -4.98
CA THR A 321 -2.19 -5.80 -3.92
C THR A 321 -1.01 -4.86 -3.65
N TRP A 322 0.17 -5.20 -4.20
CA TRP A 322 1.45 -4.54 -4.02
C TRP A 322 1.73 -4.21 -2.56
N VAL A 323 1.70 -5.24 -1.71
CA VAL A 323 2.14 -5.16 -0.30
C VAL A 323 3.66 -5.05 -0.29
N THR A 324 4.14 -3.88 -0.73
CA THR A 324 5.55 -3.67 -1.04
C THR A 324 6.31 -3.35 0.22
N GLU A 325 7.36 -4.14 0.48
CA GLU A 325 8.28 -3.96 1.59
C GLU A 325 9.67 -3.67 1.04
N SER A 326 10.24 -2.55 1.49
CA SER A 326 11.57 -2.08 1.09
C SER A 326 12.61 -2.62 2.08
N ILE A 327 13.63 -3.29 1.59
CA ILE A 327 14.55 -4.09 2.40
C ILE A 327 15.98 -3.58 2.24
N GLY A 328 16.70 -3.46 3.35
CA GLY A 328 18.12 -3.12 3.32
C GLY A 328 18.37 -1.66 2.95
N GLY A 329 19.22 -1.41 1.95
CA GLY A 329 19.74 -0.09 1.59
C GLY A 329 20.89 0.38 2.50
N MET A 330 21.31 1.63 2.33
CA MET A 330 22.34 2.28 3.14
C MET A 330 21.78 3.51 3.86
N GLY A 331 22.35 3.81 5.02
CA GLY A 331 22.15 5.08 5.71
C GLY A 331 22.88 6.23 5.03
N VAL A 332 22.40 7.46 5.21
CA VAL A 332 23.14 8.66 4.78
C VAL A 332 24.47 8.84 5.53
N ASP A 333 24.65 8.11 6.64
CA ASP A 333 25.89 8.05 7.42
C ASP A 333 26.90 6.99 6.90
N GLY A 334 26.56 6.29 5.81
CA GLY A 334 27.41 5.29 5.17
C GLY A 334 27.31 3.88 5.76
N ARG A 335 26.59 3.67 6.88
CA ARG A 335 26.34 2.33 7.41
C ARG A 335 25.27 1.62 6.57
N THR A 336 25.37 0.30 6.42
CA THR A 336 24.29 -0.48 5.81
C THR A 336 23.06 -0.48 6.69
N LEU A 337 21.86 -0.40 6.12
CA LEU A 337 20.58 -0.63 6.81
C LEU A 337 20.11 -2.08 6.73
N VAL A 338 20.94 -2.96 6.15
CA VAL A 338 20.75 -4.42 6.24
C VAL A 338 20.87 -4.88 7.69
N THR A 339 19.91 -5.69 8.11
CA THR A 339 19.86 -6.33 9.42
C THR A 339 19.60 -7.83 9.27
N LYS A 340 19.56 -8.57 10.39
CA LYS A 340 19.16 -9.98 10.35
C LYS A 340 17.74 -10.13 9.78
N SER A 341 16.80 -9.26 10.16
CA SER A 341 15.45 -9.28 9.57
C SER A 341 15.41 -9.04 8.06
N SER A 342 16.42 -8.39 7.45
CA SER A 342 16.52 -8.31 5.99
C SER A 342 16.69 -9.70 5.37
N PHE A 343 17.39 -10.62 6.05
CA PHE A 343 17.48 -12.02 5.63
C PHE A 343 16.22 -12.79 6.01
N ARG A 344 15.69 -12.63 7.24
CA ARG A 344 14.50 -13.37 7.70
C ARG A 344 13.28 -13.14 6.81
N ILE A 345 13.05 -11.91 6.36
CA ILE A 345 11.90 -11.61 5.52
C ILE A 345 12.03 -12.22 4.11
N LEU A 346 13.24 -12.22 3.54
CA LEU A 346 13.52 -12.92 2.30
C LEU A 346 13.46 -14.45 2.48
N HIS A 347 13.82 -14.94 3.67
CA HIS A 347 13.78 -16.36 4.01
C HIS A 347 12.36 -16.94 4.03
N THR A 348 11.34 -16.10 4.19
CA THR A 348 9.93 -16.52 4.04
C THR A 348 9.64 -17.11 2.65
N LEU A 349 10.41 -16.76 1.62
CA LEU A 349 10.31 -17.37 0.29
C LEU A 349 10.81 -18.82 0.23
N TYR A 350 11.57 -19.27 1.23
CA TYR A 350 11.93 -20.67 1.43
C TYR A 350 10.99 -21.36 2.41
N ASN A 351 10.71 -20.74 3.56
CA ASN A 351 9.87 -21.32 4.61
C ASN A 351 8.41 -21.50 4.18
N LEU A 352 7.85 -20.50 3.48
CA LEU A 352 6.47 -20.49 2.98
C LEU A 352 6.43 -20.69 1.45
N GLY A 353 7.58 -20.98 0.83
CA GLY A 353 7.72 -21.06 -0.62
C GLY A 353 7.58 -19.72 -1.37
N PRO A 354 7.85 -19.72 -2.69
CA PRO A 354 7.79 -18.54 -3.54
C PRO A 354 6.39 -17.93 -3.60
N ALA A 355 6.30 -16.61 -3.54
CA ALA A 355 5.03 -15.88 -3.66
C ALA A 355 5.25 -14.49 -4.26
N PRO A 356 4.27 -13.95 -5.02
CA PRO A 356 4.33 -12.60 -5.57
C PRO A 356 4.09 -11.52 -4.51
N GLU A 357 3.41 -11.86 -3.41
CA GLU A 357 3.16 -10.97 -2.28
C GLU A 357 3.80 -11.54 -1.00
N PRO A 358 4.20 -10.71 -0.03
CA PRO A 358 4.45 -9.28 -0.20
C PRO A 358 5.47 -9.02 -1.33
N ASN A 359 5.34 -7.90 -2.03
CA ASN A 359 6.30 -7.50 -3.06
C ASN A 359 7.63 -7.06 -2.41
N LEU A 360 8.55 -8.01 -2.24
CA LEU A 360 9.83 -7.82 -1.55
C LEU A 360 10.82 -7.06 -2.45
N THR A 361 11.19 -5.85 -2.02
CA THR A 361 12.00 -4.91 -2.80
C THR A 361 13.33 -4.63 -2.12
N VAL A 362 14.41 -5.14 -2.69
CA VAL A 362 15.77 -4.88 -2.19
C VAL A 362 16.21 -3.51 -2.66
N LEU A 363 16.51 -2.61 -1.72
CA LEU A 363 17.13 -1.33 -1.98
C LEU A 363 18.62 -1.56 -2.22
N TRP A 364 18.99 -1.70 -3.50
CA TRP A 364 20.31 -2.14 -3.94
C TRP A 364 21.32 -0.99 -3.93
N SER A 365 22.48 -1.24 -3.32
CA SER A 365 23.64 -0.35 -3.37
C SER A 365 24.91 -1.16 -3.65
N ASN A 366 25.86 -0.53 -4.33
CA ASN A 366 27.21 -1.09 -4.50
C ASN A 366 27.93 -1.30 -3.17
N HIS A 367 27.50 -0.66 -2.09
CA HIS A 367 28.09 -0.76 -0.76
C HIS A 367 27.37 -1.72 0.20
N LEU A 368 26.34 -2.45 -0.28
CA LEU A 368 25.69 -3.49 0.54
C LEU A 368 26.70 -4.59 0.96
N PRO A 369 26.51 -5.21 2.14
CA PRO A 369 27.32 -6.34 2.57
C PRO A 369 27.31 -7.48 1.57
N GLU A 370 28.48 -8.08 1.34
CA GLU A 370 28.65 -9.14 0.33
C GLU A 370 27.80 -10.38 0.62
N GLY A 371 27.66 -10.76 1.91
CA GLY A 371 26.77 -11.88 2.31
C GLY A 371 25.33 -11.64 1.91
N PHE A 372 24.82 -10.41 2.09
CA PHE A 372 23.46 -10.05 1.71
C PHE A 372 23.29 -10.01 0.19
N LYS A 373 24.23 -9.44 -0.57
CA LYS A 373 24.19 -9.44 -2.03
C LYS A 373 24.10 -10.86 -2.61
N LYS A 374 24.95 -11.77 -2.11
CA LYS A 374 24.94 -13.18 -2.52
C LYS A 374 23.64 -13.88 -2.16
N PHE A 375 23.12 -13.61 -0.96
CA PHE A 375 21.85 -14.18 -0.53
C PHE A 375 20.68 -13.69 -1.39
N CYS A 376 20.57 -12.39 -1.67
CA CYS A 376 19.57 -11.84 -2.59
C CYS A 376 19.68 -12.48 -3.98
N ALA A 377 20.89 -12.57 -4.53
CA ALA A 377 21.10 -13.23 -5.83
C ALA A 377 20.63 -14.69 -5.82
N ARG A 378 20.91 -15.43 -4.74
CA ARG A 378 20.45 -16.82 -4.57
C ARG A 378 18.92 -16.90 -4.48
N VAL A 379 18.30 -16.07 -3.65
CA VAL A 379 16.83 -15.96 -3.55
C VAL A 379 16.20 -15.68 -4.91
N SER A 380 16.78 -14.76 -5.71
CA SER A 380 16.31 -14.49 -7.06
C SER A 380 16.42 -15.71 -7.98
N VAL A 381 17.54 -16.42 -7.95
CA VAL A 381 17.74 -17.64 -8.74
C VAL A 381 16.73 -18.73 -8.36
N ASP A 382 16.51 -18.93 -7.07
CA ASP A 382 15.68 -20.02 -6.58
C ASP A 382 14.17 -19.75 -6.72
N THR A 383 13.76 -18.47 -6.65
CA THR A 383 12.34 -18.12 -6.45
C THR A 383 11.78 -17.14 -7.48
N SER A 384 12.64 -16.36 -8.15
CA SER A 384 12.23 -15.26 -9.05
C SER A 384 11.20 -14.29 -8.44
N SER A 385 11.18 -14.14 -7.12
CA SER A 385 10.09 -13.47 -6.37
C SER A 385 10.51 -12.16 -5.68
N ILE A 386 11.67 -11.58 -6.03
CA ILE A 386 12.14 -10.30 -5.46
C ILE A 386 12.51 -9.30 -6.55
N GLN A 387 12.31 -8.02 -6.25
CA GLN A 387 12.69 -6.91 -7.12
C GLN A 387 13.82 -6.08 -6.51
N TYR A 388 14.48 -5.28 -7.33
CA TYR A 388 15.62 -4.45 -6.95
C TYR A 388 15.42 -3.03 -7.41
N GLU A 389 15.67 -2.08 -6.52
CA GLU A 389 15.61 -0.64 -6.81
C GLU A 389 16.92 0.03 -6.41
N ASN A 390 17.36 1.04 -7.18
CA ASN A 390 18.69 1.62 -7.02
C ASN A 390 18.75 2.63 -5.86
N ASP A 391 19.20 2.17 -4.69
CA ASP A 391 19.37 2.98 -3.49
C ASP A 391 20.49 4.01 -3.64
N ASP A 392 21.50 3.76 -4.48
CA ASP A 392 22.57 4.73 -4.72
C ASP A 392 22.08 5.99 -5.45
N ILE A 393 20.93 5.92 -6.15
CA ILE A 393 20.29 7.08 -6.79
C ILE A 393 19.19 7.65 -5.90
N MET A 394 18.31 6.78 -5.38
CA MET A 394 17.12 7.22 -4.66
C MET A 394 17.45 7.85 -3.29
N ARG A 395 18.45 7.31 -2.57
CA ARG A 395 18.83 7.82 -1.24
C ARG A 395 19.24 9.29 -1.26
N ASP A 396 19.86 9.76 -2.35
CA ASP A 396 20.27 11.15 -2.50
C ASP A 396 19.08 12.13 -2.56
N VAL A 397 17.92 11.66 -3.02
CA VAL A 397 16.70 12.47 -3.18
C VAL A 397 15.77 12.34 -1.97
N TRP A 398 15.59 11.13 -1.46
CA TRP A 398 14.60 10.83 -0.42
C TRP A 398 15.19 10.57 0.97
N GLY A 399 16.52 10.53 1.11
CA GLY A 399 17.19 10.14 2.35
C GLY A 399 17.19 8.62 2.56
N ASP A 400 17.35 8.17 3.80
CA ASP A 400 17.54 6.74 4.14
C ASP A 400 16.34 6.08 4.85
N ASP A 401 15.20 6.79 4.94
CA ASP A 401 13.93 6.25 5.45
C ASP A 401 12.79 6.48 4.43
N TYR A 402 13.09 6.15 3.18
CA TYR A 402 12.11 6.06 2.12
C TYR A 402 11.70 4.61 1.87
N GLY A 403 10.52 4.44 1.29
CA GLY A 403 10.02 3.16 0.80
C GLY A 403 9.48 3.28 -0.61
N ILE A 404 9.24 2.13 -1.24
CA ILE A 404 8.67 2.02 -2.58
C ILE A 404 7.16 1.76 -2.49
N ALA A 405 6.37 2.62 -3.12
CA ALA A 405 4.94 2.42 -3.29
C ALA A 405 4.64 1.79 -4.65
N CYS A 406 3.81 0.74 -4.64
CA CYS A 406 3.51 -0.08 -5.82
C CYS A 406 4.79 -0.72 -6.37
N CYS A 407 5.18 -0.42 -7.60
CA CYS A 407 6.34 -1.05 -8.22
C CYS A 407 7.65 -0.30 -7.95
N VAL A 408 7.71 1.00 -8.25
CA VAL A 408 8.99 1.73 -8.44
C VAL A 408 8.99 3.18 -7.90
N SER A 409 7.93 3.64 -7.23
CA SER A 409 7.83 5.05 -6.83
C SER A 409 8.24 5.26 -5.38
N ALA A 410 9.42 5.86 -5.20
CA ALA A 410 9.96 6.21 -3.90
C ALA A 410 9.17 7.34 -3.22
N MET A 411 8.97 7.21 -1.90
CA MET A 411 8.46 8.27 -1.03
C MET A 411 9.12 8.19 0.34
N ARG A 412 9.33 9.36 0.97
CA ARG A 412 9.67 9.42 2.40
C ARG A 412 8.48 8.92 3.23
N ILE A 413 8.70 7.88 4.02
CA ILE A 413 7.62 7.20 4.75
C ILE A 413 6.98 8.16 5.76
N GLY A 414 5.65 8.25 5.74
CA GLY A 414 4.90 9.16 6.60
C GLY A 414 5.16 10.65 6.35
N LYS A 415 5.80 11.03 5.25
CA LYS A 415 6.11 12.45 4.93
C LYS A 415 5.72 12.83 3.51
N GLN A 416 5.43 11.86 2.66
CA GLN A 416 5.08 12.04 1.27
C GLN A 416 4.05 10.99 0.86
N MET A 417 3.19 11.36 -0.08
CA MET A 417 2.31 10.47 -0.81
C MET A 417 2.33 10.85 -2.30
N GLN A 418 1.81 10.00 -3.17
CA GLN A 418 1.58 10.39 -4.57
C GLN A 418 0.11 10.27 -4.96
N PHE A 419 -0.33 11.23 -5.75
CA PHE A 419 -1.57 11.15 -6.50
C PHE A 419 -1.36 10.23 -7.71
N PHE A 420 -1.92 9.03 -7.63
CA PHE A 420 -1.75 7.98 -8.64
C PHE A 420 -2.41 8.35 -9.97
N GLY A 421 -1.61 8.37 -11.04
CA GLY A 421 -2.08 8.75 -12.37
C GLY A 421 -2.50 7.61 -13.30
N ALA A 422 -2.14 6.36 -13.01
CA ALA A 422 -2.10 5.29 -14.01
C ALA A 422 -1.18 5.66 -15.21
N ARG A 423 -1.67 5.62 -16.45
CA ARG A 423 -0.84 5.86 -17.65
C ARG A 423 -1.58 6.47 -18.83
N ALA A 424 -0.84 7.25 -19.62
CA ALA A 424 -1.20 7.71 -20.95
C ALA A 424 -0.48 6.87 -22.02
N ASN A 425 -1.14 6.61 -23.15
CA ASN A 425 -0.65 5.74 -24.21
C ASN A 425 0.03 6.54 -25.33
N LEU A 426 1.35 6.68 -25.23
CA LEU A 426 2.15 7.45 -26.20
C LEU A 426 2.17 6.80 -27.60
N ALA A 427 2.01 5.47 -27.70
CA ALA A 427 1.93 4.81 -29.00
C ALA A 427 0.62 5.18 -29.73
N LYS A 428 -0.50 5.23 -29.02
CA LYS A 428 -1.77 5.71 -29.60
C LYS A 428 -1.72 7.21 -29.91
N ALA A 429 -1.05 8.00 -29.07
CA ALA A 429 -0.82 9.42 -29.36
C ALA A 429 -0.05 9.62 -30.69
N LEU A 430 0.94 8.78 -30.99
CA LEU A 430 1.63 8.79 -32.29
C LEU A 430 0.68 8.46 -33.45
N LEU A 431 -0.21 7.48 -33.30
CA LEU A 431 -1.22 7.17 -34.32
C LEU A 431 -2.19 8.34 -34.52
N TYR A 432 -2.57 9.04 -33.45
CA TYR A 432 -3.42 10.23 -33.53
C TYR A 432 -2.71 11.36 -34.27
N ALA A 433 -1.40 11.52 -34.07
CA ALA A 433 -0.59 12.49 -34.80
C ALA A 433 -0.60 12.25 -36.31
N ILE A 434 -0.55 10.98 -36.72
CA ILE A 434 -0.62 10.58 -38.13
C ILE A 434 -2.04 10.77 -38.69
N ASN A 435 -3.06 10.39 -37.92
CA ASN A 435 -4.45 10.31 -38.35
C ASN A 435 -5.29 11.59 -38.13
N GLY A 436 -4.66 12.73 -37.81
CA GLY A 436 -5.39 13.99 -37.62
C GLY A 436 -6.27 14.00 -36.35
N GLY A 437 -5.83 13.33 -35.30
CA GLY A 437 -6.53 13.20 -34.01
C GLY A 437 -7.63 12.13 -33.96
N LYS A 438 -7.75 11.30 -35.00
CA LYS A 438 -8.74 10.22 -35.07
C LYS A 438 -8.21 8.91 -34.50
N ASP A 439 -9.12 8.20 -33.84
CA ASP A 439 -8.88 6.83 -33.38
C ASP A 439 -8.77 5.88 -34.57
N GLU A 440 -7.71 5.07 -34.60
CA GLU A 440 -7.44 4.14 -35.70
C GLU A 440 -8.41 2.95 -35.77
N LYS A 441 -9.14 2.65 -34.68
CA LYS A 441 -10.08 1.53 -34.60
C LYS A 441 -11.51 1.97 -34.82
N SER A 442 -11.97 3.01 -34.13
CA SER A 442 -13.36 3.49 -34.25
C SER A 442 -13.55 4.50 -35.36
N GLY A 443 -12.49 5.22 -35.76
CA GLY A 443 -12.57 6.35 -36.69
C GLY A 443 -13.06 7.65 -36.06
N ASP A 444 -13.36 7.66 -34.77
CA ASP A 444 -13.89 8.82 -34.07
C ASP A 444 -12.85 9.92 -33.91
N GLN A 445 -13.30 11.17 -33.95
CA GLN A 445 -12.48 12.32 -33.58
C GLN A 445 -12.37 12.39 -32.04
N VAL A 446 -11.20 12.01 -31.53
CA VAL A 446 -10.90 12.00 -30.08
C VAL A 446 -9.97 13.15 -29.72
N GLY A 447 -8.84 13.26 -30.42
CA GLY A 447 -7.89 14.36 -30.28
C GLY A 447 -8.27 15.60 -31.10
N PRO A 448 -7.42 16.65 -31.06
CA PRO A 448 -7.60 17.85 -31.87
C PRO A 448 -7.70 17.53 -33.35
N MET A 449 -8.57 18.24 -34.07
CA MET A 449 -8.76 18.04 -35.51
C MET A 449 -7.72 18.84 -36.29
N PHE A 450 -6.93 18.15 -37.11
CA PHE A 450 -5.99 18.75 -38.06
C PHE A 450 -5.79 17.81 -39.26
N ALA A 451 -5.10 18.29 -40.31
CA ALA A 451 -4.88 17.51 -41.51
C ALA A 451 -4.03 16.25 -41.21
N PRO A 452 -4.50 15.04 -41.56
CA PRO A 452 -3.69 13.84 -41.44
C PRO A 452 -2.46 13.94 -42.34
N ILE A 453 -1.46 13.10 -42.09
CA ILE A 453 -0.31 12.98 -42.99
C ILE A 453 -0.78 12.30 -44.28
N VAL A 454 -0.51 12.94 -45.42
CA VAL A 454 -0.95 12.49 -46.76
C VAL A 454 0.28 12.31 -47.65
N GLY A 455 0.87 11.11 -47.62
CA GLY A 455 2.03 10.75 -48.42
C GLY A 455 2.27 9.24 -48.38
N ASP A 456 3.00 8.73 -49.37
CA ASP A 456 3.32 7.29 -49.46
C ASP A 456 4.35 6.87 -48.40
N TYR A 457 5.13 7.83 -47.88
CA TYR A 457 6.15 7.63 -46.85
C TYR A 457 5.94 8.64 -45.72
N LEU A 458 6.24 8.22 -44.49
CA LEU A 458 6.21 9.08 -43.31
C LEU A 458 7.52 9.86 -43.20
N GLU A 459 7.45 11.18 -43.36
CA GLU A 459 8.58 12.07 -43.13
C GLU A 459 8.75 12.33 -41.63
N TYR A 460 9.92 12.03 -41.07
CA TYR A 460 10.19 12.08 -39.64
C TYR A 460 9.85 13.44 -39.01
N ASP A 461 10.30 14.54 -39.65
CA ASP A 461 10.10 15.89 -39.12
C ASP A 461 8.62 16.29 -39.11
N GLU A 462 7.82 15.86 -40.10
CA GLU A 462 6.37 16.09 -40.11
C GLU A 462 5.68 15.29 -38.99
N VAL A 463 6.04 14.02 -38.84
CA VAL A 463 5.46 13.14 -37.80
C VAL A 463 5.76 13.69 -36.41
N ILE A 464 7.01 14.07 -36.14
CA ILE A 464 7.41 14.57 -34.82
C ILE A 464 6.75 15.91 -34.51
N ALA A 465 6.62 16.82 -35.48
CA ALA A 465 5.93 18.09 -35.26
C ALA A 465 4.44 17.87 -34.89
N LYS A 466 3.74 16.96 -35.58
CA LYS A 466 2.35 16.61 -35.24
C LYS A 466 2.24 15.82 -33.94
N PHE A 467 3.24 15.00 -33.64
CA PHE A 467 3.28 14.23 -32.39
C PHE A 467 3.44 15.14 -31.19
N ASP A 468 4.34 16.12 -31.25
CA ASP A 468 4.51 17.15 -30.22
C ASP A 468 3.20 17.89 -29.92
N GLN A 469 2.47 18.31 -30.97
CA GLN A 469 1.14 18.92 -30.83
C GLN A 469 0.11 18.00 -30.12
N ILE A 470 0.14 16.69 -30.41
CA ILE A 470 -0.72 15.73 -29.71
C ILE A 470 -0.27 15.55 -28.25
N LEU A 471 1.03 15.57 -27.97
CA LEU A 471 1.56 15.44 -26.60
C LEU A 471 1.16 16.63 -25.73
N ASP A 472 1.15 17.85 -26.27
CA ASP A 472 0.64 19.03 -25.57
C ASP A 472 -0.83 18.83 -25.14
N TRP A 473 -1.69 18.47 -26.10
CA TRP A 473 -3.10 18.20 -25.83
C TRP A 473 -3.29 17.06 -24.83
N LEU A 474 -2.54 15.96 -24.99
CA LEU A 474 -2.66 14.78 -24.13
C LEU A 474 -2.22 15.10 -22.70
N SER A 475 -1.16 15.89 -22.53
CA SER A 475 -0.67 16.31 -21.23
C SER A 475 -1.69 17.16 -20.50
N GLU A 476 -2.27 18.16 -21.16
CA GLU A 476 -3.33 18.99 -20.59
C GLU A 476 -4.56 18.16 -20.21
N LEU A 477 -5.04 17.32 -21.13
CA LEU A 477 -6.20 16.47 -20.88
C LEU A 477 -5.96 15.51 -19.71
N TYR A 478 -4.78 14.90 -19.66
CA TYR A 478 -4.45 13.94 -18.63
C TYR A 478 -4.37 14.60 -17.25
N ILE A 479 -3.67 15.73 -17.11
CA ILE A 479 -3.58 16.45 -15.84
C ILE A 479 -4.94 16.96 -15.38
N ASN A 480 -5.76 17.52 -16.27
CA ASN A 480 -7.11 17.96 -15.90
C ASN A 480 -8.01 16.79 -15.47
N THR A 481 -7.81 15.61 -16.08
CA THR A 481 -8.51 14.38 -15.66
C THR A 481 -8.09 13.97 -14.24
N LEU A 482 -6.78 13.98 -13.94
CA LEU A 482 -6.26 13.66 -12.61
C LEU A 482 -6.68 14.67 -11.55
N ASN A 483 -6.74 15.97 -11.89
CA ASN A 483 -7.23 17.01 -10.99
C ASN A 483 -8.67 16.71 -10.51
N VAL A 484 -9.56 16.30 -11.43
CA VAL A 484 -10.92 15.89 -11.08
C VAL A 484 -10.91 14.64 -10.19
N ILE A 485 -10.13 13.61 -10.58
CA ILE A 485 -10.06 12.35 -9.84
C ILE A 485 -9.62 12.59 -8.39
N HIS A 486 -8.49 13.27 -8.16
CA HIS A 486 -7.95 13.40 -6.82
C HIS A 486 -8.75 14.35 -5.95
N TYR A 487 -9.35 15.40 -6.53
CA TYR A 487 -10.30 16.24 -5.81
C TYR A 487 -11.50 15.43 -5.28
N MET A 488 -12.07 14.56 -6.13
CA MET A 488 -13.21 13.73 -5.75
C MET A 488 -12.81 12.62 -4.77
N HIS A 489 -11.58 12.10 -4.88
CA HIS A 489 -11.08 11.08 -3.96
C HIS A 489 -10.86 11.66 -2.55
N ASP A 490 -10.25 12.83 -2.42
CA ASP A 490 -10.12 13.50 -1.11
C ASP A 490 -11.49 13.80 -0.50
N LYS A 491 -12.47 14.17 -1.33
CA LYS A 491 -13.81 14.52 -0.84
C LYS A 491 -14.63 13.30 -0.41
N TYR A 492 -14.55 12.20 -1.16
CA TYR A 492 -15.48 11.08 -1.02
C TYR A 492 -14.83 9.78 -0.51
N ASN A 493 -13.51 9.65 -0.54
CA ASN A 493 -12.81 8.44 -0.14
C ASN A 493 -11.42 8.74 0.48
N TYR A 494 -11.34 9.76 1.35
CA TYR A 494 -10.09 10.11 2.03
C TYR A 494 -9.56 8.94 2.90
N GLU A 495 -8.26 8.65 2.78
CA GLU A 495 -7.58 7.52 3.42
C GLU A 495 -7.21 7.84 4.87
N ARG A 496 -8.24 8.05 5.70
CA ARG A 496 -8.15 8.59 7.06
C ARG A 496 -7.04 7.95 7.90
N LEU A 497 -6.98 6.62 7.97
CA LEU A 497 -5.98 5.97 8.82
C LEU A 497 -4.56 6.08 8.25
N GLN A 498 -4.38 5.92 6.93
CA GLN A 498 -3.05 6.06 6.33
C GLN A 498 -2.52 7.48 6.51
N MET A 499 -3.36 8.49 6.32
CA MET A 499 -3.00 9.90 6.56
C MET A 499 -2.82 10.22 8.04
N ALA A 500 -3.53 9.53 8.93
CA ALA A 500 -3.29 9.61 10.38
C ALA A 500 -1.91 9.11 10.79
N LEU A 501 -1.17 8.45 9.90
CA LEU A 501 0.20 7.99 10.10
C LEU A 501 1.21 8.75 9.23
N HIS A 502 0.85 9.96 8.76
CA HIS A 502 1.74 10.91 8.10
C HIS A 502 2.00 12.14 8.98
N ASP A 503 3.02 12.93 8.65
CA ASP A 503 3.12 14.30 9.15
C ASP A 503 1.98 15.16 8.55
N VAL A 504 1.63 16.22 9.25
CA VAL A 504 0.53 17.15 8.91
C VAL A 504 1.04 18.37 8.17
#